data_AF-A0A8J4BHG0-F1
#
_entry.id   AF-A0A8J4BHG0-F1
#
_cell.length_a   1.000
_cell.length_b   1.000
_cell.length_c   1.000
_cell.angle_alpha   90.00
_cell.angle_beta   90.00
_cell.angle_gamma   90.00
#
_symmetry.space_group_name_H-M   'P 1'
#
loop_
_entity.id
_entity.type
_entity.pdbx_description
1 polymer ?
#
loop_
_entity_poly.entity_id
_entity_poly.type
_entity_poly.pdbx_seq_one_letter_code
_entity_poly.pdbx_strand_id
1 'polypeptide(L)'
;MKHPKPSLLVGLLFVFLPSLVVFILLDVTWIALVGGSIYKTVLGSFLRSTPQIVPGLLAWVCIVGSVYLFALPNTRTPAAAIRQLHSIVRHFNHGLLGNRTCNTRDLQNTSQCTNIPQLLPSNGQYRSPIYSDGSTHIAHQLLFEQGLLLGLCLYGTYEFTNLSILVPWTWALALVDTAWGSIACGVAAGLQSWIYRKLLTS
;
A
#
# COMPACT_ATOMS: atom_id res chain seq x y z
N MET A 1 -22.07 9.91 -15.97
CA MET A 1 -21.89 8.70 -16.79
C MET A 1 -21.05 7.70 -15.98
N LYS A 2 -21.51 6.46 -15.83
CA LYS A 2 -20.88 5.44 -14.97
C LYS A 2 -19.88 4.66 -15.84
N HIS A 3 -18.59 5.01 -15.79
CA HIS A 3 -17.58 4.25 -16.54
C HIS A 3 -17.59 2.79 -16.06
N PRO A 4 -17.78 1.80 -16.95
CA PRO A 4 -17.75 0.41 -16.57
C PRO A 4 -16.36 0.06 -16.03
N LYS A 5 -16.31 -0.65 -14.90
CA LYS A 5 -15.04 -1.15 -14.36
C LYS A 5 -14.45 -2.15 -15.36
N PRO A 6 -13.13 -2.14 -15.60
CA PRO A 6 -12.50 -3.15 -16.46
C PRO A 6 -12.80 -4.54 -15.89
N SER A 7 -13.05 -5.50 -16.79
CA SER A 7 -13.25 -6.89 -16.39
C SER A 7 -11.99 -7.43 -15.70
N LEU A 8 -12.15 -8.45 -14.87
CA LEU A 8 -11.04 -9.09 -14.17
C LEU A 8 -9.91 -9.50 -15.13
N LEU A 9 -10.28 -10.01 -16.31
CA LEU A 9 -9.34 -10.39 -17.36
C LEU A 9 -8.50 -9.21 -17.86
N VAL A 10 -9.11 -8.05 -18.08
CA VAL A 10 -8.40 -6.83 -18.51
C VAL A 10 -7.42 -6.36 -17.44
N GLY A 11 -7.83 -6.39 -16.17
CA GLY A 11 -6.94 -6.05 -15.06
C GLY A 11 -5.74 -7.01 -14.95
N LEU A 12 -5.97 -8.31 -15.11
CA LEU A 12 -4.89 -9.30 -15.09
C LEU A 12 -3.89 -9.08 -16.24
N LEU A 13 -4.40 -8.94 -17.47
CA LEU A 13 -3.55 -8.86 -18.66
C LEU A 13 -2.79 -7.55 -18.77
N PHE A 14 -3.45 -6.42 -18.48
CA PHE A 14 -2.88 -5.10 -18.75
C PHE A 14 -2.30 -4.41 -17.52
N VAL A 15 -2.67 -4.80 -16.30
CA VAL A 15 -2.14 -4.16 -15.08
C VAL A 15 -1.21 -5.09 -14.34
N PHE A 16 -1.65 -6.32 -14.07
CA PHE A 16 -0.88 -7.27 -13.28
C PHE A 16 0.36 -7.80 -14.01
N LEU A 17 0.21 -8.33 -15.24
CA LEU A 17 1.35 -8.91 -15.97
C LEU A 17 2.49 -7.91 -16.23
N PRO A 18 2.24 -6.68 -16.71
CA PRO A 18 3.33 -5.71 -16.92
C PRO A 18 3.99 -5.31 -15.60
N SER A 19 3.22 -5.15 -14.53
CA SER A 19 3.77 -4.88 -13.21
C SER A 19 4.63 -6.02 -12.69
N LEU A 20 4.25 -7.27 -12.95
CA LEU A 20 5.02 -8.45 -12.56
C LEU A 20 6.36 -8.48 -13.29
N VAL A 21 6.37 -8.22 -14.60
CA VAL A 21 7.62 -8.14 -15.38
C VAL A 21 8.54 -7.06 -14.83
N VAL A 22 8.03 -5.85 -14.58
CA VAL A 22 8.86 -4.77 -14.02
C VAL A 22 9.41 -5.12 -12.64
N PHE A 23 8.59 -5.73 -11.77
CA PHE A 23 9.03 -6.16 -10.45
C PHE A 23 10.16 -7.20 -10.53
N ILE A 24 10.02 -8.21 -11.40
CA ILE A 24 11.04 -9.23 -11.62
C ILE A 24 12.36 -8.60 -12.09
N LEU A 25 12.30 -7.69 -13.06
CA LEU A 25 13.49 -7.01 -13.58
C LEU A 25 14.19 -6.18 -12.49
N LEU A 26 13.40 -5.47 -11.68
CA LEU A 26 13.89 -4.67 -10.56
C LEU A 26 14.60 -5.56 -9.53
N ASP A 27 13.98 -6.67 -9.14
CA ASP A 27 14.50 -7.55 -8.09
C ASP A 27 15.69 -8.41 -8.55
N VAL A 28 15.67 -8.90 -9.79
CA VAL A 28 16.83 -9.59 -10.40
C VAL A 28 18.04 -8.65 -10.45
N THR A 29 17.83 -7.37 -10.77
CA THR A 29 18.89 -6.36 -10.78
C THR A 29 19.47 -6.16 -9.38
N TRP A 30 18.61 -6.08 -8.35
CA TRP A 30 19.05 -6.00 -6.96
C TRP A 30 19.89 -7.21 -6.51
N ILE A 31 19.42 -8.43 -6.81
CA ILE A 31 20.14 -9.66 -6.47
C ILE A 31 21.47 -9.72 -7.21
N ALA A 32 21.51 -9.32 -8.49
CA ALA A 32 22.73 -9.36 -9.30
C ALA A 32 23.80 -8.37 -8.81
N LEU A 33 23.39 -7.17 -8.40
CA LEU A 33 24.33 -6.08 -8.07
C LEU A 33 24.69 -6.01 -6.58
N VAL A 34 23.74 -6.32 -5.69
CA VAL A 34 23.87 -6.07 -4.25
C VAL A 34 23.58 -7.34 -3.46
N GLY A 35 22.37 -7.88 -3.56
CA GLY A 35 21.91 -8.97 -2.70
C GLY A 35 22.80 -10.21 -2.78
N GLY A 36 23.22 -10.60 -3.97
CA GLY A 36 24.00 -11.82 -4.20
C GLY A 36 25.35 -11.84 -3.49
N SER A 37 26.01 -10.69 -3.30
CA SER A 37 27.27 -10.63 -2.54
C SER A 37 27.00 -10.73 -1.03
N ILE A 38 26.02 -9.97 -0.53
CA ILE A 38 25.63 -9.95 0.88
C ILE A 38 25.18 -11.34 1.33
N TYR A 39 24.29 -12.00 0.59
CA TYR A 39 23.82 -13.34 0.96
C TYR A 39 24.96 -14.36 0.95
N LYS A 40 25.90 -14.31 0.00
CA LYS A 40 27.05 -15.23 -0.01
C LYS A 40 27.95 -15.02 1.20
N THR A 41 28.17 -13.77 1.62
CA THR A 41 28.97 -13.45 2.81
C THR A 41 28.27 -13.91 4.09
N VAL A 42 26.96 -13.70 4.20
CA VAL A 42 26.19 -13.99 5.41
C VAL A 42 25.85 -15.48 5.54
N LEU A 43 25.34 -16.08 4.46
CA LEU A 43 24.80 -17.45 4.48
C LEU A 43 25.83 -18.50 4.06
N GLY A 44 26.87 -18.15 3.31
CA GLY A 44 27.96 -19.06 2.93
C GLY A 44 27.46 -20.43 2.46
N SER A 45 27.76 -21.47 3.25
CA SER A 45 27.40 -22.87 2.99
C SER A 45 25.92 -23.22 3.16
N PHE A 46 25.10 -22.35 3.77
CA PHE A 46 23.65 -22.54 3.86
C PHE A 46 22.93 -22.25 2.55
N LEU A 47 23.57 -21.50 1.63
CA LEU A 47 23.02 -21.27 0.31
C LEU A 47 23.04 -22.56 -0.51
N ARG A 48 21.91 -22.84 -1.14
CA ARG A 48 21.79 -23.93 -2.10
C ARG A 48 22.70 -23.66 -3.30
N SER A 49 23.38 -24.71 -3.78
CA SER A 49 24.27 -24.65 -4.95
C SER A 49 23.55 -24.30 -6.27
N THR A 50 22.29 -24.73 -6.41
CA THR A 50 21.43 -24.41 -7.54
C THR A 50 20.13 -23.75 -7.04
N PRO A 51 19.83 -22.50 -7.43
CA PRO A 51 18.60 -21.85 -7.02
C PRO A 51 17.36 -22.63 -7.48
N GLN A 52 16.39 -22.81 -6.59
CA GLN A 52 15.08 -23.32 -7.00
C GLN A 52 14.26 -22.16 -7.56
N ILE A 53 14.00 -22.19 -8.86
CA ILE A 53 13.34 -21.09 -9.58
C ILE A 53 11.83 -21.01 -9.25
N VAL A 54 11.17 -22.16 -9.08
CA VAL A 54 9.71 -22.22 -8.89
C VAL A 54 9.24 -21.45 -7.63
N PRO A 55 9.82 -21.66 -6.43
CA PRO A 55 9.44 -20.87 -5.25
C PRO A 55 9.66 -19.36 -5.44
N GLY A 56 10.73 -18.95 -6.12
CA GLY A 56 11.00 -17.53 -6.41
C GLY A 56 9.94 -16.89 -7.30
N LEU A 57 9.53 -17.59 -8.37
CA LEU A 57 8.44 -17.12 -9.23
C LEU A 57 7.11 -17.01 -8.48
N LEU A 58 6.79 -17.99 -7.62
CA LEU A 58 5.59 -17.95 -6.79
C LEU A 58 5.63 -16.76 -5.82
N ALA A 59 6.78 -16.49 -5.20
CA ALA A 59 6.95 -15.35 -4.31
C ALA A 59 6.68 -14.02 -5.03
N TRP A 60 7.26 -13.80 -6.21
CA TRP A 60 7.01 -12.59 -7.01
C TRP A 60 5.53 -12.45 -7.41
N VAL A 61 4.88 -13.54 -7.83
CA VAL A 61 3.44 -13.54 -8.14
C VAL A 61 2.61 -13.18 -6.90
N CYS A 62 2.93 -13.74 -5.74
CA CYS A 62 2.24 -13.43 -4.49
C CYS A 62 2.44 -11.97 -4.05
N ILE A 63 3.66 -11.45 -4.14
CA ILE A 63 3.98 -10.06 -3.77
C ILE A 63 3.23 -9.09 -4.69
N VAL A 64 3.42 -9.21 -6.00
CA VAL A 64 2.77 -8.32 -6.98
C VAL A 64 1.24 -8.48 -6.94
N GLY A 65 0.76 -9.70 -6.68
CA GLY A 65 -0.67 -9.99 -6.50
C GLY A 65 -1.23 -9.33 -5.27
N SER A 66 -0.48 -9.31 -4.16
CA SER A 66 -0.85 -8.60 -2.95
C SER A 66 -0.93 -7.09 -3.20
N VAL A 67 0.04 -6.52 -3.91
CA VAL A 67 -0.03 -5.09 -4.31
C VAL A 67 -1.28 -4.83 -5.16
N TYR A 68 -1.53 -5.68 -6.16
CA TYR A 68 -2.69 -5.56 -7.05
C TYR A 68 -4.02 -5.66 -6.30
N LEU A 69 -4.12 -6.57 -5.33
CA LEU A 69 -5.35 -6.81 -4.58
C LEU A 69 -5.56 -5.86 -3.41
N PHE A 70 -4.51 -5.35 -2.76
CA PHE A 70 -4.65 -4.54 -1.54
C PHE A 70 -4.38 -3.05 -1.77
N ALA A 71 -3.49 -2.66 -2.69
CA ALA A 71 -3.23 -1.25 -2.97
C ALA A 71 -4.32 -0.65 -3.89
N LEU A 72 -4.62 -1.29 -5.03
CA LEU A 72 -5.54 -0.71 -6.04
C LEU A 72 -6.98 -0.45 -5.57
N PRO A 73 -7.63 -1.31 -4.75
CA PRO A 73 -9.03 -1.06 -4.35
C PRO A 73 -9.19 0.14 -3.40
N ASN A 74 -8.10 0.62 -2.79
CA ASN A 74 -8.13 1.77 -1.88
C ASN A 74 -8.26 3.12 -2.60
N THR A 75 -8.36 3.12 -3.93
CA THR A 75 -8.77 4.27 -4.75
C THR A 75 -10.13 4.86 -4.38
N ARG A 76 -10.92 4.20 -3.51
CA ARG A 76 -12.29 4.61 -3.20
C ARG A 76 -12.44 5.75 -2.21
N THR A 77 -11.42 6.20 -1.50
CA THR A 77 -11.46 7.51 -0.80
C THR A 77 -10.12 7.84 -0.13
N PRO A 78 -9.38 8.86 -0.60
CA PRO A 78 -8.32 9.52 0.19
C PRO A 78 -8.84 9.94 1.58
N ALA A 79 -10.12 10.30 1.64
CA ALA A 79 -10.82 10.61 2.87
C ALA A 79 -10.92 9.41 3.83
N ALA A 80 -10.84 8.14 3.41
CA ALA A 80 -10.88 6.98 4.31
C ALA A 80 -9.53 6.77 5.03
N ALA A 81 -8.41 6.92 4.32
CA ALA A 81 -7.08 6.86 4.92
C ALA A 81 -6.84 8.06 5.86
N ILE A 82 -7.21 9.27 5.44
CA ILE A 82 -7.17 10.47 6.29
C ILE A 82 -8.17 10.34 7.45
N ARG A 83 -9.36 9.74 7.27
CA ARG A 83 -10.29 9.48 8.38
C ARG A 83 -9.77 8.43 9.35
N GLN A 84 -9.05 7.41 8.89
CA GLN A 84 -8.42 6.40 9.77
C GLN A 84 -7.26 6.99 10.57
N LEU A 85 -6.36 7.73 9.92
CA LEU A 85 -5.30 8.47 10.61
C LEU A 85 -5.89 9.50 11.57
N HIS A 86 -6.87 10.28 11.13
CA HIS A 86 -7.56 11.25 11.97
C HIS A 86 -8.41 10.58 13.07
N SER A 87 -8.88 9.33 12.91
CA SER A 87 -9.55 8.60 13.99
C SER A 87 -8.55 8.06 15.00
N ILE A 88 -7.42 7.52 14.57
CA ILE A 88 -6.35 7.03 15.46
C ILE A 88 -5.77 8.21 16.25
N VAL A 89 -5.44 9.32 15.57
CA VAL A 89 -4.96 10.56 16.21
C VAL A 89 -6.02 11.14 17.14
N ARG A 90 -7.32 11.15 16.76
CA ARG A 90 -8.39 11.59 17.67
C ARG A 90 -8.57 10.68 18.89
N HIS A 91 -8.45 9.36 18.75
CA HIS A 91 -8.52 8.45 19.90
C HIS A 91 -7.34 8.66 20.85
N PHE A 92 -6.15 8.92 20.31
CA PHE A 92 -4.98 9.27 21.12
C PHE A 92 -5.15 10.62 21.83
N ASN A 93 -5.72 11.62 21.14
CA ASN A 93 -5.90 12.97 21.69
C ASN A 93 -7.10 13.07 22.66
N HIS A 94 -8.12 12.23 22.49
CA HIS A 94 -9.27 12.15 23.42
C HIS A 94 -8.93 11.47 24.76
N GLY A 95 -7.76 10.84 24.90
CA GLY A 95 -7.23 10.46 26.22
C GLY A 95 -6.85 11.66 27.10
N LEU A 96 -6.74 12.87 26.51
CA LEU A 96 -6.34 14.10 27.21
C LEU A 96 -7.38 15.22 27.17
N LEU A 97 -8.48 15.08 26.41
CA LEU A 97 -9.54 16.08 26.37
C LEU A 97 -10.90 15.45 26.66
N GLY A 98 -11.41 15.84 27.83
CA GLY A 98 -12.66 15.42 28.43
C GLY A 98 -13.85 15.39 27.46
N ASN A 99 -14.56 14.29 27.61
CA ASN A 99 -15.81 13.87 27.00
C ASN A 99 -16.88 14.98 26.92
N ARG A 100 -17.28 15.37 25.70
CA ARG A 100 -18.63 15.91 25.42
C ARG A 100 -19.10 15.40 24.06
N THR A 101 -19.73 14.22 24.04
CA THR A 101 -20.50 13.74 22.89
C THR A 101 -21.91 14.34 22.96
N CYS A 102 -22.29 15.13 21.95
CA CYS A 102 -23.69 15.53 21.76
C CYS A 102 -24.51 14.34 21.27
N ASN A 103 -25.67 14.12 21.89
CA ASN A 103 -26.57 13.03 21.57
C ASN A 103 -27.49 13.46 20.40
N THR A 104 -27.99 12.51 19.62
CA THR A 104 -28.86 12.78 18.45
C THR A 104 -30.22 13.40 18.81
N ARG A 105 -30.56 13.48 20.10
CA ARG A 105 -31.76 14.20 20.60
C ARG A 105 -31.60 15.72 20.71
N ASP A 106 -30.36 16.23 20.64
CA ASP A 106 -30.08 17.67 20.85
C ASP A 106 -30.10 18.49 19.55
N LEU A 107 -30.35 17.87 18.39
CA LEU A 107 -30.32 18.52 17.07
C LEU A 107 -31.48 19.51 16.80
N GLN A 108 -32.43 19.66 17.72
CA GLN A 108 -33.54 20.61 17.59
C GLN A 108 -33.27 21.99 18.23
N ASN A 109 -32.22 22.15 19.03
CA ASN A 109 -31.85 23.44 19.62
C ASN A 109 -30.48 23.91 19.12
N THR A 110 -30.50 24.57 17.96
CA THR A 110 -29.34 25.01 17.18
C THR A 110 -28.66 26.26 17.76
N SER A 111 -28.36 26.30 19.06
CA SER A 111 -27.64 27.43 19.67
C SER A 111 -26.46 27.04 20.57
N GLN A 112 -26.17 25.74 20.75
CA GLN A 112 -25.08 25.30 21.64
C GLN A 112 -23.99 24.41 21.02
N CYS A 113 -24.00 24.17 19.70
CA CYS A 113 -22.94 23.44 18.99
C CYS A 113 -22.10 24.36 18.10
N THR A 114 -21.38 25.31 18.70
CA THR A 114 -20.70 26.40 17.97
C THR A 114 -19.37 26.04 17.29
N ASN A 115 -19.00 24.76 17.17
CA ASN A 115 -17.72 24.36 16.56
C ASN A 115 -17.79 23.05 15.75
N ILE A 116 -18.75 22.93 14.84
CA ILE A 116 -18.71 21.91 13.78
C ILE A 116 -18.49 22.64 12.45
N PRO A 117 -17.36 22.41 11.74
CA PRO A 117 -17.24 22.85 10.36
C PRO A 117 -18.39 22.20 9.57
N GLN A 118 -19.33 23.00 9.06
CA GLN A 118 -20.46 22.53 8.26
C GLN A 118 -19.96 21.82 7.00
N LEU A 119 -19.88 20.49 7.06
CA LEU A 119 -19.46 19.63 5.95
C LEU A 119 -20.60 18.77 5.39
N LEU A 120 -21.86 19.03 5.78
CA LEU A 120 -23.03 18.28 5.31
C LEU A 120 -23.96 19.20 4.50
N PRO A 121 -24.11 18.99 3.18
CA PRO A 121 -25.13 19.67 2.40
C PRO A 121 -26.52 19.16 2.81
N SER A 122 -27.50 20.06 2.84
CA SER A 122 -28.90 19.86 3.29
C SER A 122 -29.71 18.87 2.45
N ASN A 123 -29.17 18.42 1.32
CA ASN A 123 -29.83 17.47 0.44
C ASN A 123 -29.04 16.17 0.56
N GLY A 124 -29.64 15.15 1.17
CA GLY A 124 -29.03 13.86 1.57
C GLY A 124 -28.44 12.99 0.45
N GLN A 125 -27.84 13.59 -0.57
CA GLN A 125 -26.96 12.92 -1.50
C GLN A 125 -25.54 12.99 -0.95
N TYR A 126 -25.07 11.89 -0.37
CA TYR A 126 -23.65 11.61 -0.24
C TYR A 126 -23.07 11.51 -1.67
N ARG A 127 -22.68 12.67 -2.22
CA ARG A 127 -21.95 12.72 -3.50
C ARG A 127 -20.56 12.19 -3.19
N SER A 128 -20.26 10.97 -3.64
CA SER A 128 -18.88 10.48 -3.64
C SER A 128 -18.01 11.58 -4.25
N PRO A 129 -16.89 11.99 -3.61
CA PRO A 129 -16.02 13.00 -4.18
C PRO A 129 -15.55 12.50 -5.54
N ILE A 130 -16.13 13.03 -6.62
CA ILE A 130 -15.58 12.85 -7.95
C ILE A 130 -14.32 13.69 -7.92
N TYR A 131 -13.20 12.98 -7.97
CA TYR A 131 -11.87 13.54 -7.98
C TYR A 131 -11.74 14.46 -9.20
N SER A 132 -11.81 15.78 -8.99
CA SER A 132 -11.60 16.74 -10.07
C SER A 132 -10.14 16.66 -10.52
N ASP A 133 -9.96 16.64 -11.83
CA ASP A 133 -8.76 16.56 -12.66
C ASP A 133 -7.38 16.88 -12.00
N GLY A 134 -7.27 17.93 -11.17
CA GLY A 134 -6.04 18.29 -10.44
C GLY A 134 -5.63 17.38 -9.27
N SER A 135 -6.47 16.41 -8.91
CA SER A 135 -6.23 15.60 -7.71
C SER A 135 -5.38 14.34 -8.05
N THR A 136 -5.24 13.97 -9.31
CA THR A 136 -4.59 12.73 -9.81
C THR A 136 -3.23 12.42 -9.17
N HIS A 137 -2.39 13.43 -8.95
CA HIS A 137 -1.08 13.29 -8.30
C HIS A 137 -1.17 12.72 -6.87
N ILE A 138 -2.15 13.17 -6.09
CA ILE A 138 -2.34 12.72 -4.70
C ILE A 138 -2.80 11.25 -4.67
N ALA A 139 -3.54 10.78 -5.68
CA ALA A 139 -3.98 9.38 -5.73
C ALA A 139 -2.82 8.42 -6.01
N HIS A 140 -1.92 8.77 -6.95
CA HIS A 140 -0.72 7.97 -7.23
C HIS A 140 0.22 7.94 -6.01
N GLN A 141 0.36 9.06 -5.30
CA GLN A 141 1.18 9.14 -4.09
C GLN A 141 0.64 8.23 -2.98
N LEU A 142 -0.66 8.26 -2.69
CA LEU A 142 -1.26 7.41 -1.66
C LEU A 142 -1.11 5.92 -1.97
N LEU A 143 -1.19 5.53 -3.25
CA LEU A 143 -1.01 4.14 -3.68
C LEU A 143 0.45 3.69 -3.56
N PHE A 144 1.39 4.58 -3.88
CA PHE A 144 2.81 4.35 -3.65
C PHE A 144 3.11 4.13 -2.16
N GLU A 145 2.58 4.99 -1.28
CA GLU A 145 2.73 4.86 0.17
C GLU A 145 2.14 3.55 0.72
N GLN A 146 0.98 3.11 0.21
CA GLN A 146 0.42 1.81 0.56
C GLN A 146 1.29 0.65 0.09
N GLY A 147 1.88 0.77 -1.10
CA GLY A 147 2.87 -0.19 -1.60
C GLY A 147 4.11 -0.25 -0.69
N LEU A 148 4.63 0.90 -0.26
CA LEU A 148 5.75 0.98 0.69
C LEU A 148 5.41 0.26 2.02
N LEU A 149 4.24 0.55 2.60
CA LEU A 149 3.81 -0.07 3.86
C LEU A 149 3.57 -1.57 3.71
N LEU A 150 2.99 -2.01 2.59
CA LEU A 150 2.79 -3.42 2.32
C LEU A 150 4.14 -4.14 2.19
N GLY A 151 5.09 -3.56 1.46
CA GLY A 151 6.44 -4.12 1.33
C GLY A 151 7.19 -4.15 2.66
N LEU A 152 7.07 -3.09 3.48
CA LEU A 152 7.63 -3.03 4.83
C LEU A 152 7.11 -4.19 5.69
N CYS A 153 5.81 -4.46 5.65
CA CYS A 153 5.21 -5.56 6.40
C CYS A 153 5.64 -6.93 5.84
N LEU A 154 5.59 -7.13 4.53
CA LEU A 154 5.90 -8.42 3.90
C LEU A 154 7.38 -8.80 4.10
N TYR A 155 8.30 -7.91 3.72
CA TYR A 155 9.73 -8.16 3.84
C TYR A 155 10.18 -8.07 5.29
N GLY A 156 9.70 -7.08 6.05
CA GLY A 156 10.03 -6.95 7.47
C GLY A 156 9.63 -8.18 8.27
N THR A 157 8.44 -8.73 8.06
CA THR A 157 8.03 -9.96 8.76
C THR A 157 8.98 -11.12 8.44
N TYR A 158 9.35 -11.31 7.17
CA TYR A 158 10.29 -12.36 6.77
C TYR A 158 11.68 -12.15 7.38
N GLU A 159 12.25 -10.95 7.22
CA GLU A 159 13.60 -10.60 7.66
C GLU A 159 13.72 -10.62 9.20
N PHE A 160 12.77 -10.05 9.92
CA PHE A 160 12.82 -10.01 11.39
C PHE A 160 12.55 -11.38 12.01
N THR A 161 11.72 -12.22 11.36
CA THR A 161 11.55 -13.62 11.79
C THR A 161 12.86 -14.37 11.62
N ASN A 162 13.51 -14.25 10.44
CA ASN A 162 14.80 -14.88 10.19
C ASN A 162 15.87 -14.38 11.15
N LEU A 163 15.88 -13.09 11.47
CA LEU A 163 16.77 -12.50 12.45
C LEU A 163 16.57 -13.05 13.87
N SER A 164 15.35 -13.45 14.23
CA SER A 164 15.06 -14.03 15.54
C SER A 164 15.44 -15.50 15.68
N ILE A 165 15.58 -16.23 14.55
CA ILE A 165 15.78 -17.69 14.56
C ILE A 165 17.08 -18.18 13.90
N LEU A 166 17.64 -17.44 12.93
CA LEU A 166 18.81 -17.86 12.15
C LEU A 166 20.07 -17.17 12.65
N VAL A 167 21.05 -17.99 13.08
CA VAL A 167 22.35 -17.53 13.60
C VAL A 167 23.10 -16.56 12.65
N PRO A 168 23.18 -16.79 11.32
CA PRO A 168 23.94 -15.88 10.47
C PRO A 168 23.21 -14.57 10.16
N TRP A 169 21.90 -14.46 10.39
CA TRP A 169 21.15 -13.27 9.96
C TRP A 169 21.56 -12.02 10.74
N THR A 170 21.81 -10.91 10.03
CA THR A 170 22.28 -9.67 10.66
C THR A 170 21.25 -8.56 10.55
N TRP A 171 21.26 -7.60 11.49
CA TRP A 171 20.42 -6.40 11.44
C TRP A 171 20.64 -5.59 10.15
N ALA A 172 21.88 -5.51 9.67
CA ALA A 172 22.19 -4.80 8.44
C ALA A 172 21.49 -5.43 7.23
N LEU A 173 21.58 -6.77 7.09
CA LEU A 173 20.86 -7.49 6.04
C LEU A 173 19.35 -7.25 6.14
N ALA A 174 18.78 -7.49 7.33
CA ALA A 174 17.35 -7.37 7.55
C ALA A 174 16.80 -5.97 7.20
N LEU A 175 17.50 -4.91 7.62
CA LEU A 175 17.06 -3.53 7.37
C LEU A 175 17.21 -3.14 5.89
N VAL A 176 18.32 -3.51 5.26
CA VAL A 176 18.58 -3.20 3.84
C VAL A 176 17.55 -3.89 2.96
N ASP A 177 17.30 -5.19 3.19
CA ASP A 177 16.38 -5.97 2.36
C ASP A 177 14.91 -5.58 2.61
N THR A 178 14.56 -5.24 3.86
CA THR A 178 13.25 -4.67 4.20
C THR A 178 13.03 -3.31 3.51
N ALA A 179 14.03 -2.42 3.52
CA ALA A 179 13.94 -1.13 2.84
C ALA A 179 13.79 -1.31 1.33
N TRP A 180 14.56 -2.22 0.73
CA TRP A 180 14.46 -2.54 -0.69
C TRP A 180 13.08 -3.09 -1.06
N GLY A 181 12.59 -4.09 -0.31
CA GLY A 181 11.27 -4.68 -0.53
C GLY A 181 10.13 -3.67 -0.40
N SER A 182 10.25 -2.73 0.55
CA SER A 182 9.32 -1.60 0.69
C SER A 182 9.30 -0.76 -0.59
N ILE A 183 10.47 -0.30 -1.05
CA ILE A 183 10.60 0.53 -2.26
C ILE A 183 10.08 -0.20 -3.50
N ALA A 184 10.44 -1.48 -3.68
CA ALA A 184 10.01 -2.29 -4.82
C ALA A 184 8.47 -2.43 -4.87
N CYS A 185 7.83 -2.67 -3.73
CA CYS A 185 6.37 -2.73 -3.63
C CYS A 185 5.71 -1.36 -3.90
N GLY A 186 6.33 -0.26 -3.43
CA GLY A 186 5.90 1.10 -3.75
C GLY A 186 5.92 1.37 -5.25
N VAL A 187 7.03 1.05 -5.93
CA VAL A 187 7.18 1.20 -7.38
C VAL A 187 6.14 0.38 -8.14
N ALA A 188 5.91 -0.88 -7.74
CA ALA A 188 4.87 -1.72 -8.33
C ALA A 188 3.47 -1.10 -8.16
N ALA A 189 3.13 -0.60 -6.96
CA ALA A 189 1.84 0.03 -6.71
C ALA A 189 1.63 1.30 -7.57
N GLY A 190 2.67 2.14 -7.67
CA GLY A 190 2.67 3.33 -8.52
C GLY A 190 2.47 2.99 -10.00
N LEU A 191 3.18 1.98 -10.50
CA LEU A 191 3.05 1.50 -11.88
C LEU A 191 1.66 0.95 -12.16
N GLN A 192 1.15 0.05 -11.31
CA GLN A 192 -0.19 -0.52 -11.46
C GLN A 192 -1.27 0.57 -11.48
N SER A 193 -1.15 1.56 -10.58
CA SER A 193 -2.04 2.72 -10.54
C SER A 193 -2.03 3.53 -11.84
N TRP A 194 -0.83 3.80 -12.36
CA TRP A 194 -0.66 4.52 -13.62
C TRP A 194 -1.30 3.77 -14.80
N ILE A 195 -1.04 2.46 -14.93
CA ILE A 195 -1.63 1.65 -16.01
C ILE A 195 -3.15 1.58 -15.86
N TYR A 196 -3.64 1.27 -14.66
CA TYR A 196 -5.07 1.17 -14.38
C TYR A 196 -5.82 2.46 -14.73
N ARG A 197 -5.24 3.63 -14.42
CA ARG A 197 -5.82 4.92 -14.79
C ARG A 197 -5.88 5.10 -16.30
N LYS A 198 -4.80 4.78 -17.03
CA LYS A 198 -4.79 4.89 -18.50
C LYS A 198 -5.89 4.04 -19.15
N LEU A 199 -6.12 2.85 -18.63
CA LEU A 199 -7.18 1.95 -19.11
C LEU A 199 -8.59 2.48 -18.86
N LEU A 200 -8.80 3.30 -17.82
CA LEU A 200 -10.10 3.92 -17.53
C LEU A 200 -10.39 5.16 -18.40
N THR A 201 -9.34 5.81 -18.88
CA THR A 201 -9.44 7.04 -19.70
C THR A 201 -9.43 6.78 -21.20
N SER A 202 -9.06 5.57 -21.63
CA SER A 202 -9.15 5.11 -23.02
C SER A 202 -10.56 4.64 -23.36
#